data_AF-A0A328DP85-F1
#
_entry.id   AF-A0A328DP85-F1
#
_cell.length_a   1.000
_cell.length_b   1.000
_cell.length_c   1.000
_cell.angle_alpha   90.00
_cell.angle_beta   90.00
_cell.angle_gamma   90.00
#
_symmetry.space_group_name_H-M   'P 1'
#
loop_
_entity.id
_entity.type
_entity.pdbx_description
1 polymer ?
#
loop_
_entity_poly.entity_id
_entity_poly.type
_entity_poly.pdbx_seq_one_letter_code
_entity_poly.pdbx_strand_id
1 'polypeptide(L)'
;MSILSEMYSKPYYLDPIAIGAYVAVSRGVLVAASADNDGPNLMSVTNVAPWLLTVGAGTIDRKFPAEVILSDGRKFSGVSLYAGSPLKDKMYPFVFPGKSGMLSASLCMENSLDPKELSGKIVICDRGSNPRVAKGLVVKKA
;
A
#
# COMPACT_ATOMS: atom_id res chain seq x y z
N MET A 1 -14.37 -25.66 -5.22
CA MET A 1 -14.21 -25.93 -3.77
C MET A 1 -13.10 -25.02 -3.28
N SER A 2 -13.46 -24.05 -2.47
CA SER A 2 -12.71 -22.86 -2.06
C SER A 2 -11.52 -23.23 -1.16
N ILE A 3 -10.30 -23.05 -1.65
CA ILE A 3 -9.11 -22.94 -0.80
C ILE A 3 -8.99 -21.47 -0.41
N LEU A 4 -9.71 -21.12 0.65
CA LEU A 4 -9.53 -19.86 1.34
C LEU A 4 -8.05 -19.77 1.76
N SER A 5 -7.43 -18.64 1.42
CA SER A 5 -6.16 -18.18 1.96
C SER A 5 -6.21 -18.26 3.48
N GLU A 6 -5.57 -19.27 4.07
CA GLU A 6 -5.46 -19.38 5.52
C GLU A 6 -4.48 -18.32 6.00
N MET A 7 -5.05 -17.23 6.54
CA MET A 7 -4.38 -16.11 7.19
C MET A 7 -3.82 -16.49 8.58
N TYR A 8 -3.31 -17.72 8.71
CA TYR A 8 -2.82 -18.32 9.95
C TYR A 8 -1.67 -19.29 9.67
N SER A 9 -0.72 -19.39 10.61
CA SER A 9 0.33 -20.39 10.55
C SER A 9 -0.26 -21.80 10.53
N LYS A 10 0.20 -22.62 9.59
CA LYS A 10 -0.15 -24.04 9.51
C LYS A 10 0.70 -24.88 10.49
N PRO A 11 0.25 -26.08 10.86
CA PRO A 11 1.13 -27.05 11.52
C PRO A 11 2.36 -27.33 10.65
N TYR A 12 3.54 -27.44 11.25
CA TYR A 12 4.82 -27.48 10.53
C TYR A 12 4.92 -28.61 9.48
N TYR A 13 4.31 -29.76 9.74
CA TYR A 13 4.32 -30.91 8.82
C TYR A 13 3.37 -30.76 7.63
N LEU A 14 2.56 -29.69 7.58
CA LEU A 14 1.74 -29.30 6.43
C LEU A 14 2.23 -28.00 5.77
N ASP A 15 3.22 -27.34 6.35
CA ASP A 15 3.80 -26.12 5.83
C ASP A 15 5.03 -26.44 4.96
N PRO A 16 4.96 -26.24 3.64
CA PRO A 16 6.10 -26.50 2.75
C PRO A 16 7.33 -25.64 3.08
N ILE A 17 7.15 -24.43 3.62
CA ILE A 17 8.26 -23.56 4.03
C ILE A 17 8.94 -24.17 5.25
N ALA A 18 8.16 -24.57 6.26
CA ALA A 18 8.70 -25.22 7.45
C ALA A 18 9.43 -26.53 7.11
N ILE A 19 8.86 -27.40 6.29
CA ILE A 19 9.49 -28.68 5.88
C ILE A 19 10.80 -28.43 5.13
N GLY A 20 10.77 -27.55 4.12
CA GLY A 20 11.97 -27.24 3.33
C GLY A 20 13.07 -26.60 4.18
N ALA A 21 12.69 -25.67 5.06
CA ALA A 21 13.63 -25.02 5.96
C ALA A 21 14.25 -26.00 6.96
N TYR A 22 13.50 -26.99 7.44
CA TYR A 22 14.02 -28.01 8.35
C TYR A 22 15.16 -28.81 7.69
N VAL A 23 14.98 -29.23 6.44
CA VAL A 23 16.03 -29.96 5.69
C VAL A 23 17.26 -29.08 5.47
N ALA A 24 17.08 -27.80 5.15
CA ALA A 24 18.19 -26.86 4.97
C ALA A 24 18.98 -26.65 6.28
N VAL A 25 18.26 -26.35 7.37
CA VAL A 25 18.85 -26.13 8.69
C VAL A 25 19.55 -27.38 9.21
N SER A 26 19.01 -28.58 8.94
CA SER A 26 19.67 -29.86 9.28
C SER A 26 21.02 -30.07 8.59
N ARG A 27 21.29 -29.31 7.52
CA ARG A 27 22.55 -29.31 6.76
C ARG A 27 23.40 -28.06 7.03
N GLY A 28 23.11 -27.33 8.10
CA GLY A 28 23.85 -26.13 8.50
C GLY A 28 23.53 -24.88 7.68
N VAL A 29 22.44 -24.86 6.92
CA VAL A 29 22.01 -23.71 6.12
C VAL A 29 20.92 -22.94 6.87
N LEU A 30 21.21 -21.70 7.28
CA LEU A 30 20.22 -20.81 7.89
C LEU A 30 19.16 -20.40 6.86
N VAL A 31 17.90 -20.40 7.28
CA VAL A 31 16.78 -19.92 6.47
C VAL A 31 16.11 -18.73 7.15
N ALA A 32 16.06 -17.60 6.45
CA ALA A 32 15.34 -16.40 6.88
C ALA A 32 14.05 -16.25 6.07
N ALA A 33 12.94 -15.91 6.75
CA ALA A 33 11.63 -15.71 6.15
C ALA A 33 10.93 -14.49 6.75
N SER A 34 10.11 -13.78 5.98
CA SER A 34 9.39 -12.60 6.48
C SER A 34 8.27 -12.98 7.45
N ALA A 35 7.98 -12.11 8.41
CA ALA A 35 6.87 -12.26 9.35
C ALA A 35 5.47 -12.01 8.74
N ASP A 36 5.39 -11.77 7.43
CA ASP A 36 4.21 -11.34 6.67
C ASP A 36 3.84 -9.84 6.85
N ASN A 37 2.85 -9.39 6.09
CA ASN A 37 2.36 -8.01 6.05
C ASN A 37 0.91 -7.86 6.56
N ASP A 38 0.33 -8.91 7.15
CA ASP A 38 -1.05 -8.94 7.65
C ASP A 38 -1.24 -8.34 9.05
N GLY A 39 -0.19 -7.70 9.59
CA GLY A 39 -0.27 -6.90 10.81
C GLY A 39 -1.28 -5.74 10.69
N PRO A 40 -1.56 -5.01 11.79
CA PRO A 40 -0.84 -5.00 13.07
C PRO A 40 -1.49 -5.87 14.17
N ASN A 41 -2.51 -6.65 13.84
CA ASN A 41 -3.24 -7.44 14.83
C ASN A 41 -2.37 -8.56 15.41
N LEU A 42 -2.64 -8.95 16.66
CA LEU A 42 -2.00 -10.10 17.29
C LEU A 42 -2.25 -11.38 16.49
N MET A 43 -1.31 -12.33 16.54
CA MET A 43 -1.39 -13.64 15.89
C MET A 43 -1.45 -13.59 14.34
N SER A 44 -0.87 -12.55 13.72
CA SER A 44 -0.81 -12.39 12.25
C SER A 44 0.48 -12.91 11.59
N VAL A 45 1.44 -13.42 12.37
CA VAL A 45 2.71 -13.95 11.85
C VAL A 45 2.52 -15.36 11.26
N THR A 46 3.02 -15.61 10.05
CA THR A 46 2.82 -16.87 9.33
C THR A 46 4.02 -17.83 9.37
N ASN A 47 5.25 -17.33 9.24
CA ASN A 47 6.47 -18.14 9.27
C ASN A 47 6.98 -18.35 10.70
N VAL A 48 6.36 -19.25 11.48
CA VAL A 48 6.63 -19.39 12.94
C VAL A 48 7.43 -20.63 13.34
N ALA A 49 7.88 -21.45 12.37
CA ALA A 49 8.65 -22.65 12.70
C ALA A 49 9.95 -22.28 13.44
N PRO A 50 10.32 -23.01 14.52
CA PRO A 50 11.40 -22.60 15.42
C PRO A 50 12.79 -22.62 14.79
N TRP A 51 12.96 -23.28 13.65
CA TRP A 51 14.21 -23.31 12.88
C TRP A 51 14.30 -22.20 11.82
N LEU A 52 13.27 -21.35 11.69
CA LEU A 52 13.31 -20.17 10.82
C LEU A 52 13.80 -18.94 11.59
N LEU A 53 14.61 -18.11 10.91
CA LEU A 53 14.80 -16.72 11.31
C LEU A 53 13.64 -15.89 10.74
N THR A 54 12.64 -15.61 11.58
CA THR A 54 11.46 -14.81 11.19
C THR A 54 11.75 -13.31 11.32
N VAL A 55 11.66 -12.59 10.20
CA VAL A 55 12.09 -11.19 10.08
C VAL A 55 10.88 -10.26 10.01
N GLY A 56 10.72 -9.39 11.00
CA GLY A 56 9.75 -8.30 10.98
C GLY A 56 10.21 -7.10 10.14
N ALA A 57 9.28 -6.26 9.71
CA ALA A 57 9.57 -5.04 8.98
C ALA A 57 9.63 -3.83 9.93
N GLY A 58 10.67 -3.01 9.78
CA GLY A 58 10.83 -1.73 10.47
C GLY A 58 11.13 -0.59 9.50
N THR A 59 10.97 0.64 9.97
CA THR A 59 11.31 1.85 9.20
C THR A 59 12.72 2.33 9.51
N ILE A 60 13.37 2.97 8.53
CA ILE A 60 14.64 3.71 8.70
C ILE A 60 14.38 5.22 8.77
N ASP A 61 15.42 6.01 9.03
CA ASP A 61 15.38 7.48 9.10
C ASP A 61 15.16 8.17 7.74
N ARG A 62 15.47 7.50 6.63
CA ARG A 62 15.23 8.00 5.26
C ARG A 62 13.75 8.28 5.01
N LYS A 63 13.45 9.48 4.49
CA LYS A 63 12.11 9.93 4.11
C LYS A 63 12.09 10.43 2.66
N PHE A 64 10.90 10.41 2.04
CA PHE A 64 10.66 10.94 0.69
C PHE A 64 9.59 12.04 0.75
N PRO A 65 9.93 13.22 1.30
CA PRO A 65 8.96 14.28 1.55
C PRO A 65 8.41 14.83 0.22
N ALA A 66 7.11 15.13 0.22
CA ALA A 66 6.45 15.85 -0.85
C ALA A 66 5.49 16.87 -0.24
N GLU A 67 5.75 18.15 -0.43
CA GLU A 67 4.94 19.23 0.15
C GLU A 67 3.88 19.70 -0.83
N VAL A 68 2.66 19.90 -0.31
CA VAL A 68 1.60 20.62 -1.02
C VAL A 68 1.47 22.01 -0.38
N ILE A 69 1.66 23.04 -1.20
CA ILE A 69 1.55 24.44 -0.79
C ILE A 69 0.30 25.02 -1.45
N LEU A 70 -0.64 25.51 -0.65
CA LEU A 70 -1.84 26.15 -1.15
C LEU A 70 -1.59 27.64 -1.44
N SER A 71 -2.49 28.25 -2.21
CA SER A 71 -2.40 29.68 -2.55
C SER A 71 -2.50 30.62 -1.35
N ASP A 72 -3.06 30.15 -0.23
CA ASP A 72 -3.14 30.88 1.03
C ASP A 72 -1.93 30.67 1.95
N GLY A 73 -0.89 29.96 1.48
CA GLY A 73 0.34 29.73 2.21
C GLY A 73 0.32 28.52 3.15
N ARG A 74 -0.82 27.83 3.31
CA ARG A 74 -0.86 26.58 4.08
C ARG A 74 -0.01 25.50 3.43
N LYS A 75 0.77 24.80 4.24
CA LYS A 75 1.67 23.72 3.81
C LYS A 75 1.21 22.39 4.40
N PHE A 76 1.15 21.37 3.56
CA PHE A 76 0.85 20.00 3.94
C PHE A 76 2.03 19.10 3.60
N SER A 77 2.67 18.53 4.62
CA SER A 77 3.75 17.57 4.44
C SER A 77 3.18 16.20 4.09
N GLY A 78 3.52 15.71 2.91
CA GLY A 78 3.17 14.39 2.42
C GLY A 78 4.39 13.55 2.08
N VAL A 79 4.15 12.44 1.39
CA VAL A 79 5.19 11.50 0.97
C VAL A 79 4.94 11.11 -0.47
N SER A 80 5.98 11.10 -1.30
CA SER A 80 5.88 10.68 -2.70
C SER A 80 7.16 10.00 -3.16
N LEU A 81 7.01 8.93 -3.95
CA LEU A 81 8.10 8.27 -4.67
C LEU A 81 8.04 8.61 -6.18
N TYR A 82 7.26 9.62 -6.56
CA TYR A 82 7.15 10.02 -7.96
C TYR A 82 8.48 10.56 -8.47
N ALA A 83 9.02 9.90 -9.50
CA ALA A 83 10.31 10.23 -10.13
C ALA A 83 10.15 10.75 -11.57
N GLY A 84 8.94 11.15 -11.97
CA GLY A 84 8.68 11.71 -13.30
C GLY A 84 8.92 13.21 -13.36
N SER A 85 8.52 13.81 -14.49
CA SER A 85 8.66 15.26 -14.69
C SER A 85 7.88 16.05 -13.63
N PRO A 86 8.48 17.08 -13.02
CA PRO A 86 7.79 17.90 -12.04
C PRO A 86 6.60 18.62 -12.69
N LEU A 87 5.65 19.02 -11.84
CA LEU A 87 4.61 19.97 -12.26
C LEU A 87 5.27 21.26 -12.74
N LYS A 88 4.61 21.95 -13.67
CA LYS A 88 5.05 23.28 -14.08
C LYS A 88 4.93 24.23 -12.89
N ASP A 89 5.80 25.23 -12.83
CA ASP A 89 5.81 26.25 -11.77
C ASP A 89 4.59 27.19 -11.88
N LYS A 90 3.42 26.66 -11.50
CA LYS A 90 2.14 27.37 -11.45
C LYS A 90 1.20 26.69 -10.46
N MET A 91 0.20 27.44 -10.00
CA MET A 91 -0.88 26.88 -9.20
C MET A 91 -1.85 26.08 -10.06
N TYR A 92 -2.28 24.94 -9.52
CA TYR A 92 -3.32 24.11 -10.12
C TYR A 92 -4.57 24.14 -9.23
N PRO A 93 -5.76 24.33 -9.81
CA PRO A 93 -6.99 24.11 -9.06
C PRO A 93 -7.03 22.64 -8.62
N PHE A 94 -7.62 22.39 -7.45
CA PHE A 94 -7.90 21.04 -7.00
C PHE A 94 -9.41 20.78 -6.93
N VAL A 95 -9.79 19.51 -7.00
CA VAL A 95 -11.16 19.06 -6.89
C VAL A 95 -11.24 17.87 -5.94
N PHE A 96 -12.28 17.83 -5.12
CA PHE A 96 -12.62 16.68 -4.30
C PHE A 96 -13.94 16.07 -4.81
N PRO A 97 -13.90 15.00 -5.61
CA PRO A 97 -15.09 14.38 -6.18
C PRO A 97 -16.08 13.86 -5.11
N GLY A 98 -15.58 13.55 -3.91
CA GLY A 98 -16.39 13.16 -2.76
C GLY A 98 -17.36 14.24 -2.25
N LYS A 99 -17.20 15.51 -2.68
CA LYS A 99 -18.16 16.58 -2.39
C LYS A 99 -19.58 16.27 -2.88
N SER A 100 -19.72 15.40 -3.89
CA SER A 100 -21.00 14.89 -4.38
C SER A 100 -21.76 14.02 -3.36
N GLY A 101 -21.11 13.60 -2.27
CA GLY A 101 -21.66 12.65 -1.30
C GLY A 101 -21.51 11.19 -1.71
N MET A 102 -21.00 10.91 -2.92
CA MET A 102 -20.82 9.55 -3.40
C MET A 102 -19.48 8.97 -2.93
N LEU A 103 -19.54 7.91 -2.12
CA LEU A 103 -18.36 7.25 -1.54
C LEU A 103 -17.39 6.73 -2.62
N SER A 104 -17.90 6.20 -3.73
CA SER A 104 -17.06 5.73 -4.84
C SER A 104 -16.25 6.87 -5.46
N ALA A 105 -16.85 8.06 -5.63
CA ALA A 105 -16.17 9.25 -6.12
C ALA A 105 -15.12 9.76 -5.14
N SER A 106 -15.43 9.79 -3.83
CA SER A 106 -14.46 10.20 -2.80
C SER A 106 -13.25 9.28 -2.79
N LEU A 107 -13.45 7.98 -3.05
CA LEU A 107 -12.40 6.98 -3.12
C LEU A 107 -11.73 6.87 -4.50
N CYS A 108 -12.09 7.67 -5.49
CA CYS A 108 -11.58 7.59 -6.87
C CYS A 108 -11.64 6.16 -7.42
N MET A 109 -12.81 5.55 -7.30
CA MET A 109 -13.07 4.21 -7.80
C MET A 109 -13.24 4.23 -9.32
N GLU A 110 -13.09 3.06 -9.95
CA GLU A 110 -13.32 2.96 -11.38
C GLU A 110 -14.76 3.36 -11.73
N ASN A 111 -14.92 4.08 -12.85
CA ASN A 111 -16.20 4.62 -13.34
C ASN A 111 -16.93 5.58 -12.37
N SER A 112 -16.25 6.13 -11.36
CA SER A 112 -16.86 7.07 -10.40
C SER A 112 -16.50 8.54 -10.62
N LEU A 113 -15.73 8.85 -11.67
CA LEU A 113 -15.17 10.17 -11.93
C LEU A 113 -15.63 10.67 -13.31
N ASP A 114 -15.97 11.96 -13.41
CA ASP A 114 -16.26 12.63 -14.68
C ASP A 114 -15.00 13.33 -15.22
N PRO A 115 -14.43 12.88 -16.35
CA PRO A 115 -13.31 13.53 -17.04
C PRO A 115 -13.42 15.05 -17.17
N LYS A 116 -14.64 15.55 -17.44
CA LYS A 116 -14.90 16.98 -17.64
C LYS A 116 -14.68 17.79 -16.37
N GLU A 117 -14.90 17.17 -15.21
CA GLU A 117 -14.68 17.82 -13.92
C GLU A 117 -13.22 17.78 -13.47
N LEU A 118 -12.42 16.84 -13.98
CA LEU A 118 -11.04 16.58 -13.52
C LEU A 118 -9.96 17.22 -14.37
N SER A 119 -10.20 17.39 -15.68
CA SER A 119 -9.16 17.81 -16.62
C SER A 119 -8.43 19.10 -16.18
N GLY A 120 -7.10 19.01 -16.11
CA GLY A 120 -6.23 20.12 -15.72
C GLY A 120 -6.19 20.44 -14.22
N LYS A 121 -6.82 19.62 -13.37
CA LYS A 121 -6.90 19.82 -11.91
C LYS A 121 -6.13 18.75 -11.14
N ILE A 122 -5.78 19.06 -9.90
CA ILE A 122 -5.31 18.07 -8.92
C ILE A 122 -6.54 17.40 -8.29
N VAL A 123 -6.58 16.07 -8.28
CA VAL A 123 -7.72 15.32 -7.72
C VAL A 123 -7.37 14.83 -6.32
N ILE A 124 -8.23 15.14 -5.36
CA ILE A 124 -8.13 14.67 -3.97
C ILE A 124 -8.97 13.40 -3.84
N CYS A 125 -8.34 12.32 -3.37
CA CYS A 125 -8.97 11.02 -3.14
C CYS A 125 -8.80 10.61 -1.67
N ASP A 126 -9.88 10.14 -1.06
CA ASP A 126 -9.87 9.56 0.27
C ASP A 126 -9.13 8.22 0.30
N ARG A 127 -8.56 7.92 1.46
CA ARG A 127 -7.96 6.61 1.74
C ARG A 127 -9.05 5.59 2.06
N GLY A 128 -8.93 4.40 1.47
CA GLY A 128 -9.80 3.26 1.78
C GLY A 128 -10.16 2.45 0.53
N SER A 129 -10.71 1.26 0.77
CA SER A 129 -11.32 0.27 -0.16
C SER A 129 -10.52 -0.23 -1.36
N ASN A 130 -9.73 0.60 -2.03
CA ASN A 130 -8.89 0.21 -3.16
C ASN A 130 -7.43 0.71 -2.98
N PRO A 131 -6.46 0.05 -3.63
CA PRO A 131 -5.06 0.43 -3.55
C PRO A 131 -4.83 1.88 -3.99
N ARG A 132 -3.94 2.61 -3.29
CA ARG A 132 -3.62 4.01 -3.64
C ARG A 132 -3.12 4.17 -5.07
N VAL A 133 -2.37 3.19 -5.57
CA VAL A 133 -1.89 3.15 -6.96
C VAL A 133 -3.05 3.06 -7.94
N ALA A 134 -4.06 2.24 -7.65
CA ALA A 134 -5.24 2.11 -8.49
C ALA A 134 -6.01 3.44 -8.59
N LYS A 135 -6.19 4.17 -7.48
CA LYS A 135 -6.80 5.50 -7.48
C LYS A 135 -6.08 6.46 -8.44
N GLY A 136 -4.75 6.48 -8.39
CA GLY A 136 -3.93 7.31 -9.29
C GLY A 136 -4.07 6.92 -10.77
N LEU A 137 -4.25 5.62 -11.08
CA LEU A 137 -4.51 5.15 -12.44
C LEU A 137 -5.89 5.56 -12.94
N VAL A 138 -6.91 5.49 -12.08
CA VAL A 138 -8.26 5.96 -12.43
C VAL A 138 -8.24 7.45 -12.73
N VAL A 139 -7.60 8.26 -11.88
CA VAL A 139 -7.43 9.71 -12.12
C VAL A 139 -6.65 10.00 -13.39
N LYS A 140 -5.63 9.20 -13.72
CA LYS A 140 -4.87 9.36 -14.98
C LYS A 140 -5.71 9.02 -16.22
N LYS A 141 -6.66 8.09 -16.10
CA LYS A 141 -7.52 7.61 -17.20
C LYS A 141 -8.71 8.55 -17.45
N ALA A 142 -9.19 9.21 -16.41
CA ALA A 142 -10.26 10.21 -16.48
C ALA A 142 -9.73 11.54 -17.00
#